data_AF-A0A257XZE7-F1
#
_entry.id   AF-A0A257XZE7-F1
#
_cell.length_a   1.000
_cell.length_b   1.000
_cell.length_c   1.000
_cell.angle_alpha   90.00
_cell.angle_beta   90.00
_cell.angle_gamma   90.00
#
_symmetry.space_group_name_H-M   'P 1'
#
loop_
_entity.id
_entity.type
_entity.pdbx_description
1 polymer ?
#
loop_
_entity_poly.entity_id
_entity_poly.type
_entity_poly.pdbx_seq_one_letter_code
_entity_poly.pdbx_strand_id
1 'polypeptide(L)'
;MNATLDDSARSKIGIGLTAVSGPVLLKLVGATNNQETKANIELDLTAARISDLIPGLSKPAGRPLKARFSTVDTGTRIKINELVLDGSGALIKGSLELADNGDVNAANFPTFQLSDGDKASLKADRSGDVLRVRITGDVVDARGIMKSLVGSPAAPKDPKTGKPQRNQDVDVEAKIGALTGNNGEVLRQMDLTVSRRGVELRNFSLSAKVGREGNLAGEIRNTDAGRRALFLRTSDAGAVLRFLEIYPKIEGGDMWVVVDPPRGDSSPQEGTVNIRDFVVRGEPGLESLSAAARDSSGRQEPGTAVFQKAQAKFIRTPGSVTIREGAIWGPVAGVTVDGTIDFAAERISMRGTYVPAYGLNNLFSKVPVIGMLLGGGPNEGLVGVTFEVAGPMSGPTLRVNPLSAVAPGFLRKMFEFRDSSDTPPVR
;
A
#
# COMPACT_ATOMS: atom_id res chain seq x y z
N MET A 1 29.12 -2.37 -31.28
CA MET A 1 28.78 -3.70 -30.74
C MET A 1 27.28 -3.83 -30.66
N ASN A 2 26.72 -4.93 -31.17
CA ASN A 2 25.32 -5.29 -30.97
C ASN A 2 25.30 -6.63 -30.22
N ALA A 3 24.47 -6.75 -29.18
CA ALA A 3 24.37 -7.96 -28.38
C ALA A 3 22.94 -8.13 -27.85
N THR A 4 22.52 -9.39 -27.66
CA THR A 4 21.36 -9.69 -26.82
C THR A 4 21.88 -10.19 -25.49
N LEU A 5 21.55 -9.48 -24.42
CA LEU A 5 22.00 -9.80 -23.07
C LEU A 5 20.86 -10.45 -22.29
N ASP A 6 20.99 -11.73 -21.98
CA ASP A 6 20.14 -12.39 -20.98
C ASP A 6 20.58 -12.04 -19.55
N ASP A 7 19.88 -12.60 -18.56
CA ASP A 7 20.12 -12.32 -17.14
C ASP A 7 21.54 -12.73 -16.70
N SER A 8 22.02 -13.87 -17.21
CA SER A 8 23.36 -14.39 -16.91
C SER A 8 24.44 -13.49 -17.50
N ALA A 9 24.28 -13.07 -18.76
CA ALA A 9 25.19 -12.17 -19.45
C ALA A 9 25.28 -10.84 -18.70
N ARG A 10 24.15 -10.20 -18.35
CA ARG A 10 24.14 -8.92 -17.60
C ARG A 10 24.82 -9.04 -16.25
N SER A 11 24.60 -10.14 -15.53
CA SER A 11 25.27 -10.40 -14.25
C SER A 11 26.78 -10.55 -14.41
N LYS A 12 27.25 -11.32 -15.42
CA LYS A 12 28.69 -11.54 -15.68
C LYS A 12 29.45 -10.25 -15.99
N ILE A 13 28.80 -9.30 -16.65
CA ILE A 13 29.40 -7.99 -16.97
C ILE A 13 29.07 -6.90 -15.94
N GLY A 14 28.51 -7.26 -14.79
CA GLY A 14 28.32 -6.36 -13.65
C GLY A 14 27.21 -5.31 -13.80
N ILE A 15 26.30 -5.48 -14.77
CA ILE A 15 25.15 -4.58 -15.00
C ILE A 15 23.80 -5.26 -14.74
N GLY A 16 23.81 -6.40 -14.05
CA GLY A 16 22.59 -7.10 -13.66
C GLY A 16 21.77 -6.27 -12.67
N LEU A 17 20.49 -6.04 -12.96
CA LEU A 17 19.54 -5.40 -12.05
C LEU A 17 18.48 -6.43 -11.67
N THR A 18 18.30 -6.68 -10.37
CA THR A 18 17.32 -7.69 -9.87
C THR A 18 15.90 -7.40 -10.36
N ALA A 19 15.58 -6.11 -10.57
CA ALA A 19 14.29 -5.66 -11.09
C ALA A 19 14.09 -5.92 -12.60
N VAL A 20 15.11 -6.31 -13.35
CA VAL A 20 15.06 -6.51 -14.81
C VAL A 20 15.40 -7.96 -15.16
N SER A 21 14.41 -8.69 -15.69
CA SER A 21 14.53 -10.10 -16.08
C SER A 21 14.15 -10.32 -17.55
N GLY A 22 14.75 -11.31 -18.19
CA GLY A 22 14.58 -11.57 -19.61
C GLY A 22 15.56 -10.80 -20.51
N PRO A 23 15.52 -11.02 -21.83
CA PRO A 23 16.53 -10.52 -22.75
C PRO A 23 16.41 -9.01 -22.99
N VAL A 24 17.57 -8.35 -23.08
CA VAL A 24 17.72 -6.93 -23.44
C VAL A 24 18.61 -6.83 -24.67
N LEU A 25 18.15 -6.15 -25.72
CA LEU A 25 19.00 -5.90 -26.89
C LEU A 25 19.80 -4.63 -26.62
N LEU A 26 21.12 -4.74 -26.75
CA LEU A 26 22.10 -3.68 -26.56
C LEU A 26 22.71 -3.33 -27.92
N LYS A 27 22.72 -2.03 -28.23
CA LYS A 27 23.59 -1.44 -29.24
C LYS A 27 24.49 -0.42 -28.55
N LEU A 28 25.79 -0.61 -28.68
CA LEU A 28 26.82 0.20 -28.04
C LEU A 28 27.85 0.65 -29.08
N VAL A 29 28.14 1.94 -29.08
CA VAL A 29 29.24 2.53 -29.87
C VAL A 29 30.06 3.40 -28.93
N GLY A 30 31.33 3.07 -28.74
CA GLY A 30 32.16 3.78 -27.78
C GLY A 30 33.65 3.55 -28.00
N ALA A 31 34.44 4.31 -27.26
CA ALA A 31 35.90 4.24 -27.24
C ALA A 31 36.38 4.35 -25.78
N THR A 32 37.55 3.77 -25.51
CA THR A 32 38.21 3.86 -24.21
C THR A 32 39.68 4.21 -24.41
N ASN A 33 40.23 5.01 -23.50
CA ASN A 33 41.67 5.31 -23.44
C ASN A 33 42.31 4.70 -22.17
N ASN A 34 41.66 3.68 -21.57
CA ASN A 34 42.01 3.05 -20.29
C ASN A 34 41.91 3.94 -19.03
N GLN A 35 41.58 5.22 -19.17
CA GLN A 35 41.28 6.12 -18.04
C GLN A 35 39.79 6.48 -18.01
N GLU A 36 39.20 6.68 -19.18
CA GLU A 36 37.81 7.05 -19.39
C GLU A 36 37.25 6.21 -20.54
N THR A 37 36.04 5.68 -20.35
CA THR A 37 35.27 5.01 -21.39
C THR A 37 34.08 5.88 -21.75
N LYS A 38 33.99 6.28 -23.03
CA LYS A 38 32.86 7.03 -23.58
C LYS A 38 32.05 6.12 -24.49
N ALA A 39 30.74 6.07 -24.30
CA ALA A 39 29.88 5.27 -25.15
C ALA A 39 28.50 5.89 -25.36
N ASN A 40 27.94 5.70 -26.55
CA ASN A 40 26.52 5.87 -26.83
C ASN A 40 25.86 4.49 -26.72
N ILE A 41 24.81 4.42 -25.93
CA ILE A 41 24.11 3.17 -25.60
C ILE A 41 22.65 3.31 -25.99
N GLU A 42 22.15 2.32 -26.73
CA GLU A 42 20.73 2.08 -27.00
C GLU A 42 20.36 0.71 -26.42
N LEU A 43 19.27 0.67 -25.65
CA LEU A 43 18.70 -0.53 -25.07
C LEU A 43 17.27 -0.70 -25.59
N ASP A 44 16.95 -1.88 -26.11
CA ASP A 44 15.57 -2.31 -26.31
C ASP A 44 15.20 -3.30 -25.20
N LEU A 45 14.30 -2.85 -24.32
CA LEU A 45 13.81 -3.55 -23.14
C LEU A 45 12.45 -4.21 -23.41
N THR A 46 11.98 -4.26 -24.66
CA THR A 46 10.64 -4.75 -25.01
C THR A 46 10.42 -6.18 -24.51
N ALA A 47 11.38 -7.06 -24.75
CA ALA A 47 11.30 -8.46 -24.34
C ALA A 47 11.54 -8.68 -22.83
N ALA A 48 12.21 -7.75 -22.14
CA ALA A 48 12.47 -7.84 -20.71
C ALA A 48 11.22 -7.48 -19.88
N ARG A 49 11.10 -8.08 -18.70
CA ARG A 49 10.17 -7.66 -17.64
C ARG A 49 10.91 -6.71 -16.68
N ILE A 50 10.24 -5.63 -16.28
CA ILE A 50 10.68 -4.73 -15.23
C ILE A 50 9.70 -4.81 -14.05
N SER A 51 10.20 -5.16 -12.87
CA SER A 51 9.43 -5.22 -11.63
C SER A 51 10.04 -4.24 -10.62
N ASP A 52 9.42 -3.08 -10.44
CA ASP A 52 9.76 -2.09 -9.40
C ASP A 52 11.23 -1.65 -9.41
N LEU A 53 11.79 -1.38 -10.61
CA LEU A 53 13.16 -0.85 -10.73
C LEU A 53 13.33 0.46 -9.95
N ILE A 54 12.29 1.28 -10.03
CA ILE A 54 12.00 2.39 -9.13
C ILE A 54 10.51 2.29 -8.76
N PRO A 55 10.08 2.78 -7.59
CA PRO A 55 8.67 2.75 -7.21
C PRO A 55 7.79 3.36 -8.31
N GLY A 56 6.76 2.62 -8.75
CA GLY A 56 5.88 3.04 -9.84
C GLY A 56 6.30 2.61 -11.25
N LEU A 57 7.57 2.27 -11.50
CA LEU A 57 8.00 1.77 -12.81
C LEU A 57 7.90 0.24 -12.86
N SER A 58 6.85 -0.25 -13.51
CA SER A 58 6.69 -1.67 -13.79
C SER A 58 6.29 -1.89 -15.25
N LYS A 59 6.78 -2.98 -15.83
CA LYS A 59 6.53 -3.31 -17.23
C LYS A 59 6.54 -4.83 -17.43
N PRO A 60 5.46 -5.45 -17.90
CA PRO A 60 5.50 -6.86 -18.29
C PRO A 60 6.39 -7.07 -19.52
N ALA A 61 6.85 -8.31 -19.73
CA ALA A 61 7.55 -8.71 -20.95
C ALA A 61 6.64 -8.52 -22.18
N GLY A 62 7.23 -8.12 -23.30
CA GLY A 62 6.54 -7.88 -24.57
C GLY A 62 5.96 -6.46 -24.75
N ARG A 63 5.91 -5.65 -23.69
CA ARG A 63 5.51 -4.23 -23.81
C ARG A 63 6.70 -3.34 -24.20
N PRO A 64 6.56 -2.41 -25.17
CA PRO A 64 7.67 -1.59 -25.65
C PRO A 64 8.27 -0.69 -24.56
N LEU A 65 9.60 -0.71 -24.44
CA LEU A 65 10.36 0.27 -23.67
C LEU A 65 11.77 0.33 -24.22
N LYS A 66 12.27 1.52 -24.49
CA LYS A 66 13.62 1.75 -25.02
C LYS A 66 14.34 2.78 -24.19
N ALA A 67 15.64 2.59 -24.00
CA ALA A 67 16.52 3.58 -23.38
C ALA A 67 17.60 4.00 -24.38
N ARG A 68 17.92 5.29 -24.43
CA ARG A 68 19.12 5.80 -25.11
C ARG A 68 19.82 6.81 -24.23
N PHE A 69 21.15 6.79 -24.21
CA PHE A 69 21.96 7.75 -23.46
C PHE A 69 23.41 7.72 -23.93
N SER A 70 24.15 8.78 -23.62
CA SER A 70 25.61 8.75 -23.66
C SER A 70 26.17 8.53 -22.25
N THR A 71 27.31 7.86 -22.14
CA THR A 71 27.96 7.57 -20.87
C THR A 71 29.43 7.95 -20.89
N VAL A 72 29.91 8.41 -19.73
CA VAL A 72 31.31 8.65 -19.40
C VAL A 72 31.61 7.87 -18.13
N ASP A 73 32.49 6.88 -18.22
CA ASP A 73 32.89 6.04 -17.09
C ASP A 73 34.40 6.21 -16.82
N THR A 74 34.75 6.69 -15.63
CA THR A 74 36.15 6.88 -15.18
C THR A 74 36.62 5.79 -14.22
N GLY A 75 35.87 4.68 -14.09
CA GLY A 75 36.11 3.60 -13.15
C GLY A 75 35.65 3.89 -11.71
N THR A 76 35.73 5.15 -11.28
CA THR A 76 35.25 5.63 -9.96
C THR A 76 33.89 6.34 -10.03
N ARG A 77 33.46 6.71 -11.24
CA ARG A 77 32.26 7.51 -11.49
C ARG A 77 31.71 7.20 -12.87
N ILE A 78 30.39 7.04 -12.93
CA ILE A 78 29.67 6.81 -14.18
C ILE A 78 28.67 7.96 -14.37
N LYS A 79 28.84 8.75 -15.43
CA LYS A 79 27.90 9.80 -15.83
C LYS A 79 27.08 9.33 -17.02
N ILE A 80 25.77 9.29 -16.84
CA ILE A 80 24.77 9.05 -17.88
C ILE A 80 24.19 10.41 -18.28
N ASN A 81 24.38 10.81 -19.53
CA ASN A 81 23.91 12.07 -20.08
C ASN A 81 22.85 11.82 -21.15
N GLU A 82 21.94 12.78 -21.30
CA GLU A 82 20.88 12.76 -22.32
C GLU A 82 20.08 11.45 -22.32
N LEU A 83 19.82 10.90 -21.12
CA LEU A 83 18.98 9.74 -20.95
C LEU A 83 17.59 10.04 -21.51
N VAL A 84 17.11 9.15 -22.36
CA VAL A 84 15.71 9.07 -22.76
C VAL A 84 15.28 7.63 -22.60
N LEU A 85 14.39 7.39 -21.64
CA LEU A 85 13.65 6.13 -21.47
C LEU A 85 12.21 6.38 -21.93
N ASP A 86 11.72 5.62 -22.89
CA ASP A 86 10.42 5.86 -23.53
C ASP A 86 9.71 4.54 -23.88
N GLY A 87 8.44 4.44 -23.50
CA GLY A 87 7.53 3.37 -23.85
C GLY A 87 6.70 2.88 -22.67
N SER A 88 5.59 2.18 -22.96
CA SER A 88 4.68 1.64 -21.94
C SER A 88 4.14 2.70 -20.96
N GLY A 89 3.95 3.93 -21.46
CA GLY A 89 3.48 5.08 -20.69
C GLY A 89 4.52 5.80 -19.84
N ALA A 90 5.74 5.26 -19.77
CA ALA A 90 6.86 5.92 -19.13
C ALA A 90 7.61 6.83 -20.12
N LEU A 91 7.99 8.01 -19.63
CA LEU A 91 8.90 8.93 -20.33
C LEU A 91 9.83 9.58 -19.30
N ILE A 92 11.09 9.16 -19.27
CA ILE A 92 12.11 9.74 -18.40
C ILE A 92 13.18 10.39 -19.26
N LYS A 93 13.43 11.68 -19.04
CA LYS A 93 14.49 12.44 -19.72
C LYS A 93 15.39 13.12 -18.72
N GLY A 94 16.71 13.02 -18.90
CA GLY A 94 17.66 13.76 -18.07
C GLY A 94 19.05 13.15 -17.97
N SER A 95 19.64 13.23 -16.77
CA SER A 95 20.99 12.77 -16.49
C SER A 95 21.11 12.14 -15.11
N LEU A 96 22.09 11.26 -14.94
CA LEU A 96 22.36 10.52 -13.70
C LEU A 96 23.87 10.38 -13.52
N GLU A 97 24.37 10.60 -12.31
CA GLU A 97 25.74 10.33 -11.91
C GLU A 97 25.74 9.25 -10.82
N LEU A 98 26.50 8.20 -11.05
CA LEU A 98 26.66 7.07 -10.13
C LEU A 98 28.11 7.00 -9.65
N ALA A 99 28.29 6.52 -8.42
CA ALA A 99 29.57 6.02 -7.94
C ALA A 99 29.86 4.62 -8.51
N ASP A 100 31.10 4.15 -8.38
CA ASP A 100 31.55 2.83 -8.84
C ASP A 100 30.86 1.64 -8.15
N ASN A 101 30.31 1.86 -6.95
CA ASN A 101 29.48 0.92 -6.21
C ASN A 101 28.00 0.93 -6.65
N GLY A 102 27.62 1.79 -7.59
CA GLY A 102 26.25 1.93 -8.11
C GLY A 102 25.36 2.89 -7.30
N ASP A 103 25.87 3.52 -6.24
CA ASP A 103 25.13 4.53 -5.50
C ASP A 103 24.92 5.79 -6.34
N VAL A 104 23.75 6.42 -6.19
CA VAL A 104 23.41 7.65 -6.91
C VAL A 104 24.11 8.84 -6.27
N ASN A 105 24.96 9.54 -7.01
CA ASN A 105 25.56 10.80 -6.56
C ASN A 105 24.68 11.99 -6.92
N ALA A 106 24.15 12.02 -8.14
CA ALA A 106 23.27 13.08 -8.60
C ALA A 106 22.29 12.56 -9.66
N ALA A 107 21.08 13.11 -9.72
CA ALA A 107 20.11 12.85 -10.78
C ALA A 107 19.35 14.14 -11.10
N ASN A 108 19.08 14.37 -12.37
CA ASN A 108 18.25 15.48 -12.81
C ASN A 108 17.39 15.01 -13.97
N PHE A 109 16.10 14.80 -13.70
CA PHE A 109 15.10 14.37 -14.67
C PHE A 109 14.03 15.46 -14.82
N PRO A 110 14.19 16.41 -15.76
CA PRO A 110 13.18 17.41 -16.07
C PRO A 110 11.85 16.81 -16.57
N THR A 111 11.90 15.61 -17.15
CA THR A 111 10.71 14.81 -17.46
C THR A 111 10.81 13.50 -16.70
N PHE A 112 9.89 13.29 -15.77
CA PHE A 112 9.82 12.10 -14.94
C PHE A 112 8.38 11.59 -14.94
N GLN A 113 8.00 10.94 -16.04
CA GLN A 113 6.69 10.34 -16.25
C GLN A 113 6.82 8.83 -16.08
N LEU A 114 6.12 8.25 -15.10
CA LEU A 114 6.12 6.81 -14.87
C LEU A 114 4.87 6.13 -15.42
N SER A 115 3.77 6.88 -15.50
CA SER A 115 2.50 6.48 -16.09
C SER A 115 2.01 7.52 -17.10
N ASP A 116 1.15 7.10 -18.03
CA ASP A 116 0.53 8.00 -19.00
C ASP A 116 -0.16 9.18 -18.31
N GLY A 117 0.23 10.39 -18.68
CA GLY A 117 -0.34 11.63 -18.17
C GLY A 117 0.41 12.25 -16.99
N ASP A 118 1.39 11.56 -16.38
CA ASP A 118 2.20 12.18 -15.33
C ASP A 118 2.96 13.39 -15.88
N LYS A 119 2.99 14.47 -15.08
CA LYS A 119 3.77 15.68 -15.34
C LYS A 119 4.58 16.00 -14.10
N ALA A 120 5.75 15.39 -14.00
CA ALA A 120 6.65 15.58 -12.88
C ALA A 120 8.12 15.71 -13.31
N SER A 121 8.91 16.21 -12.38
CA SER A 121 10.36 16.31 -12.44
C SER A 121 10.96 15.74 -11.16
N LEU A 122 12.17 15.19 -11.28
CA LEU A 122 12.92 14.66 -10.15
C LEU A 122 14.33 15.23 -10.16
N LYS A 123 14.81 15.65 -8.99
CA LYS A 123 16.22 15.92 -8.74
C LYS A 123 16.70 15.10 -7.56
N ALA A 124 17.93 14.62 -7.61
CA ALA A 124 18.57 14.02 -6.47
C ALA A 124 20.03 14.47 -6.38
N ASP A 125 20.50 14.73 -5.16
CA ASP A 125 21.89 15.14 -4.91
C ASP A 125 22.35 14.53 -3.59
N ARG A 126 23.51 13.89 -3.60
CA ARG A 126 24.13 13.33 -2.41
C ARG A 126 24.85 14.43 -1.62
N SER A 127 24.53 14.52 -0.33
CA SER A 127 25.12 15.45 0.63
C SER A 127 25.66 14.67 1.83
N GLY A 128 26.97 14.38 1.82
CA GLY A 128 27.55 13.40 2.73
C GLY A 128 27.02 12.00 2.40
N ASP A 129 26.55 11.25 3.40
CA ASP A 129 25.99 9.90 3.18
C ASP A 129 24.52 9.91 2.72
N VAL A 130 23.85 11.07 2.81
CA VAL A 130 22.42 11.21 2.56
C VAL A 130 22.14 11.60 1.11
N LEU A 131 21.32 10.81 0.42
CA LEU A 131 20.75 11.18 -0.87
C LEU A 131 19.51 12.04 -0.66
N ARG A 132 19.55 13.31 -1.06
CA ARG A 132 18.38 14.18 -1.04
C ARG A 132 17.65 14.07 -2.37
N VAL A 133 16.37 13.72 -2.34
CA VAL A 133 15.50 13.55 -3.50
C VAL A 133 14.39 14.58 -3.42
N ARG A 134 14.20 15.35 -4.49
CA ARG A 134 13.09 16.29 -4.65
C ARG A 134 12.25 15.91 -5.87
N ILE A 135 10.96 15.76 -5.68
CA ILE A 135 9.98 15.47 -6.72
C ILE A 135 8.99 16.63 -6.77
N THR A 136 8.81 17.23 -7.94
CA THR A 136 7.82 18.28 -8.15
C THR A 136 6.98 17.90 -9.36
N GLY A 137 5.65 17.91 -9.23
CA GLY A 137 4.76 17.59 -10.34
C GLY A 137 3.39 18.25 -10.26
N ASP A 138 2.79 18.46 -11.42
CA ASP A 138 1.43 19.00 -11.53
C ASP A 138 0.41 17.88 -11.32
N VAL A 139 0.64 16.73 -11.94
CA VAL A 139 -0.19 15.53 -11.84
C VAL A 139 0.69 14.28 -11.83
N VAL A 140 0.42 13.33 -10.95
CA VAL A 140 1.11 12.04 -10.86
C VAL A 140 0.11 10.94 -10.51
N ASP A 141 0.22 9.80 -11.19
CA ASP A 141 -0.50 8.58 -10.86
C ASP A 141 0.20 7.78 -9.77
N ALA A 142 -0.45 7.65 -8.61
CA ALA A 142 0.09 6.93 -7.47
C ALA A 142 -0.14 5.42 -7.53
N ARG A 143 -0.98 4.89 -8.43
CA ARG A 143 -1.40 3.48 -8.40
C ARG A 143 -0.21 2.54 -8.54
N GLY A 144 0.69 2.85 -9.47
CA GLY A 144 1.95 2.12 -9.62
C GLY A 144 2.81 2.16 -8.36
N ILE A 145 2.96 3.35 -7.77
CA ILE A 145 3.77 3.57 -6.57
C ILE A 145 3.19 2.84 -5.35
N MET A 146 1.88 2.93 -5.13
CA MET A 146 1.18 2.26 -4.03
C MET A 146 1.32 0.74 -4.12
N LYS A 147 1.22 0.18 -5.33
CA LYS A 147 1.45 -1.25 -5.57
C LYS A 147 2.88 -1.66 -5.19
N SER A 148 3.90 -0.86 -5.55
CA SER A 148 5.29 -1.11 -5.17
C SER A 148 5.52 -1.05 -3.65
N LEU A 149 4.74 -0.26 -2.90
CA LEU A 149 4.87 -0.09 -1.45
C LEU A 149 4.18 -1.19 -0.63
N VAL A 150 3.11 -1.78 -1.15
CA VAL A 150 2.38 -2.90 -0.50
C VAL A 150 3.00 -4.25 -0.85
N GLY A 151 3.58 -4.37 -2.05
CA GLY A 151 4.35 -5.54 -2.46
C GLY A 151 5.54 -5.80 -1.53
N SER A 152 6.03 -7.04 -1.55
CA SER A 152 7.34 -7.39 -0.97
C SER A 152 8.37 -7.40 -2.10
N PRO A 153 8.93 -6.25 -2.52
CA PRO A 153 10.06 -6.29 -3.43
C PRO A 153 11.20 -7.03 -2.73
N ALA A 154 11.75 -8.04 -3.39
CA ALA A 154 12.96 -8.69 -2.91
C ALA A 154 14.04 -7.62 -2.73
N ALA A 155 14.69 -7.58 -1.56
CA ALA A 155 15.75 -6.62 -1.31
C ALA A 155 16.79 -6.70 -2.44
N PRO A 156 17.16 -5.57 -3.07
CA PRO A 156 18.17 -5.56 -4.12
C PRO A 156 19.43 -6.27 -3.61
N LYS A 157 19.92 -7.23 -4.39
CA LYS A 157 21.21 -7.87 -4.12
C LYS A 157 22.27 -7.19 -4.96
N ASP A 158 23.43 -6.98 -4.36
CA ASP A 158 24.64 -6.55 -5.04
C ASP A 158 24.96 -7.54 -6.18
N PRO A 159 25.07 -7.08 -7.45
CA PRO A 159 25.32 -7.96 -8.60
C PRO A 159 26.69 -8.64 -8.57
N LYS A 160 27.68 -8.05 -7.88
CA LYS A 160 29.05 -8.57 -7.76
C LYS A 160 29.20 -9.50 -6.57
N THR A 161 28.54 -9.19 -5.44
CA THR A 161 28.74 -9.93 -4.18
C THR A 161 27.57 -10.83 -3.79
N GLY A 162 26.40 -10.67 -4.41
CA GLY A 162 25.17 -11.39 -4.09
C GLY A 162 24.56 -11.06 -2.72
N LYS A 163 25.16 -10.12 -1.97
CA LYS A 163 24.71 -9.70 -0.65
C LYS A 163 23.57 -8.67 -0.75
N PRO A 164 22.68 -8.57 0.25
CA PRO A 164 21.70 -7.49 0.29
C PRO A 164 22.40 -6.14 0.20
N GLN A 165 21.96 -5.29 -0.72
CA GLN A 165 22.50 -3.95 -0.89
C GLN A 165 22.14 -3.11 0.33
N ARG A 166 23.10 -2.30 0.82
CA ARG A 166 22.88 -1.43 1.98
C ARG A 166 21.79 -0.42 1.63
N ASN A 167 20.79 -0.27 2.51
CA ASN A 167 19.82 0.81 2.39
C ASN A 167 20.55 2.15 2.53
N GLN A 168 20.55 2.94 1.46
CA GLN A 168 21.07 4.30 1.49
C GLN A 168 20.21 5.17 2.41
N ASP A 169 20.89 6.10 3.08
CA ASP A 169 20.24 7.19 3.80
C ASP A 169 19.62 8.14 2.79
N VAL A 170 18.34 8.48 2.98
CA VAL A 170 17.57 9.25 2.02
C VAL A 170 16.73 10.29 2.73
N ASP A 171 16.71 11.50 2.18
CA ASP A 171 15.70 12.51 2.47
C ASP A 171 14.87 12.75 1.20
N VAL A 172 13.56 12.58 1.25
CA VAL A 172 12.62 12.80 0.13
C VAL A 172 11.73 13.98 0.45
N GLU A 173 11.62 14.91 -0.49
CA GLU A 173 10.60 15.95 -0.54
C GLU A 173 9.78 15.76 -1.82
N ALA A 174 8.46 15.62 -1.71
CA ALA A 174 7.58 15.57 -2.87
C ALA A 174 6.46 16.62 -2.76
N LYS A 175 6.31 17.43 -3.82
CA LYS A 175 5.26 18.43 -3.96
C LYS A 175 4.47 18.18 -5.23
N ILE A 176 3.24 17.68 -5.09
CA ILE A 176 2.40 17.26 -6.20
C ILE A 176 1.07 18.01 -6.18
N GLY A 177 0.71 18.64 -7.31
CA GLY A 177 -0.55 19.38 -7.45
C GLY A 177 -1.78 18.47 -7.33
N ALA A 178 -1.79 17.36 -8.08
CA ALA A 178 -2.83 16.34 -8.05
C ALA A 178 -2.20 14.93 -8.13
N LEU A 179 -2.29 14.18 -7.05
CA LEU A 179 -1.89 12.79 -7.01
C LEU A 179 -3.13 11.92 -7.22
N THR A 180 -3.24 11.21 -8.34
CA THR A 180 -4.41 10.38 -8.68
C THR A 180 -4.25 8.98 -8.10
N GLY A 181 -5.33 8.43 -7.57
CA GLY A 181 -5.37 7.09 -6.99
C GLY A 181 -6.43 6.22 -7.64
N ASN A 182 -6.96 5.28 -6.86
CA ASN A 182 -8.02 4.39 -7.31
C ASN A 182 -9.40 5.04 -7.19
N ASN A 183 -10.40 4.44 -7.84
CA ASN A 183 -11.81 4.85 -7.74
C ASN A 183 -12.08 6.33 -8.06
N GLY A 184 -11.26 6.95 -8.93
CA GLY A 184 -11.40 8.35 -9.32
C GLY A 184 -10.98 9.37 -8.26
N GLU A 185 -10.41 8.92 -7.13
CA GLU A 185 -9.99 9.80 -6.05
C GLU A 185 -8.66 10.49 -6.35
N VAL A 186 -8.53 11.72 -5.86
CA VAL A 186 -7.36 12.56 -6.06
C VAL A 186 -6.97 13.23 -4.74
N LEU A 187 -5.71 13.08 -4.35
CA LEU A 187 -5.11 13.92 -3.31
C LEU A 187 -4.58 15.19 -3.96
N ARG A 188 -5.11 16.34 -3.56
CA ARG A 188 -4.73 17.65 -4.12
C ARG A 188 -3.76 18.36 -3.19
N GLN A 189 -2.86 19.17 -3.73
CA GLN A 189 -1.87 19.95 -2.96
C GLN A 189 -1.10 19.05 -1.99
N MET A 190 -0.55 17.95 -2.50
CA MET A 190 0.18 17.00 -1.68
C MET A 190 1.60 17.50 -1.42
N ASP A 191 1.94 17.65 -0.15
CA ASP A 191 3.30 17.84 0.33
C ASP A 191 3.69 16.61 1.19
N LEU A 192 4.83 16.00 0.87
CA LEU A 192 5.37 14.84 1.57
C LEU A 192 6.85 15.08 1.89
N THR A 193 7.23 14.84 3.13
CA THR A 193 8.62 14.80 3.58
C THR A 193 8.91 13.47 4.26
N VAL A 194 9.96 12.78 3.83
CA VAL A 194 10.42 11.51 4.42
C VAL A 194 11.92 11.61 4.68
N SER A 195 12.37 11.24 5.86
CA SER A 195 13.80 11.07 6.16
C SER A 195 14.04 9.68 6.70
N ARG A 196 14.94 8.92 6.07
CA ARG A 196 15.30 7.57 6.47
C ARG A 196 16.81 7.46 6.64
N ARG A 197 17.24 6.78 7.70
CA ARG A 197 18.65 6.44 7.95
C ARG A 197 18.75 4.92 8.06
N GLY A 198 19.35 4.29 7.05
CA GLY A 198 19.25 2.85 6.82
C GLY A 198 17.80 2.38 6.76
N VAL A 199 17.34 1.71 7.80
CA VAL A 199 15.97 1.22 7.95
C VAL A 199 15.10 2.11 8.85
N GLU A 200 15.71 3.01 9.62
CA GLU A 200 15.00 3.83 10.58
C GLU A 200 14.35 5.02 9.91
N LEU A 201 13.02 5.12 10.03
CA LEU A 201 12.27 6.29 9.63
C LEU A 201 12.47 7.42 10.65
N ARG A 202 13.24 8.44 10.27
CA ARG A 202 13.60 9.59 11.12
C ARG A 202 12.57 10.70 11.07
N ASN A 203 12.01 10.97 9.89
CA ASN A 203 10.97 11.98 9.71
C ASN A 203 9.94 11.46 8.71
N PHE A 204 8.68 11.83 8.94
CA PHE A 204 7.56 11.60 8.05
C PHE A 204 6.57 12.73 8.30
N SER A 205 6.22 13.45 7.24
CA SER A 205 5.17 14.45 7.24
C SER A 205 4.43 14.36 5.92
N LEU A 206 3.11 14.31 5.96
CA LEU A 206 2.23 14.31 4.80
C LEU A 206 1.12 15.33 5.04
N SER A 207 0.82 16.15 4.04
CA SER A 207 -0.40 16.96 4.00
C SER A 207 -0.99 16.95 2.61
N ALA A 208 -2.30 16.80 2.51
CA ALA A 208 -3.03 16.91 1.25
C ALA A 208 -4.50 17.28 1.50
N LYS A 209 -5.18 17.75 0.47
CA LYS A 209 -6.65 17.79 0.39
C LYS A 209 -7.16 16.48 -0.20
N VAL A 210 -8.28 15.98 0.32
CA VAL A 210 -8.88 14.71 -0.10
C VAL A 210 -10.40 14.84 -0.16
N GLY A 211 -11.04 14.10 -1.08
CA GLY A 211 -12.46 14.27 -1.34
C GLY A 211 -12.78 15.71 -1.75
N ARG A 212 -13.98 16.18 -1.39
CA ARG A 212 -14.45 17.52 -1.76
C ARG A 212 -13.79 18.63 -0.94
N GLU A 213 -13.88 18.55 0.39
CA GLU A 213 -13.38 19.55 1.35
C GLU A 213 -12.44 18.95 2.42
N GLY A 214 -12.18 17.64 2.34
CA GLY A 214 -11.43 16.92 3.36
C GLY A 214 -9.95 17.24 3.37
N ASN A 215 -9.32 16.97 4.51
CA ASN A 215 -7.87 17.05 4.67
C ASN A 215 -7.30 15.68 5.01
N LEU A 216 -6.08 15.41 4.58
CA LEU A 216 -5.26 14.27 4.97
C LEU A 216 -3.97 14.81 5.58
N ALA A 217 -3.61 14.33 6.77
CA ALA A 217 -2.35 14.66 7.41
C ALA A 217 -1.70 13.40 7.98
N GLY A 218 -0.38 13.32 7.90
CA GLY A 218 0.41 12.25 8.47
C GLY A 218 1.67 12.78 9.13
N GLU A 219 2.08 12.18 10.25
CA GLU A 219 3.30 12.55 10.96
C GLU A 219 3.93 11.34 11.66
N ILE A 220 5.25 11.35 11.84
CA ILE A 220 5.91 10.46 12.82
C ILE A 220 6.19 11.23 14.09
N ARG A 221 5.82 10.68 15.24
CA ARG A 221 6.09 11.28 16.55
C ARG A 221 6.39 10.22 17.60
N ASN A 222 6.95 10.67 18.72
CA ASN A 222 7.12 9.83 19.90
C ASN A 222 5.75 9.68 20.60
N THR A 223 5.44 8.46 21.01
CA THR A 223 4.32 8.13 21.91
C THR A 223 4.72 8.42 23.35
N ASP A 224 3.74 8.48 24.24
CA ASP A 224 3.97 8.69 25.69
C ASP A 224 4.86 7.59 26.30
N ALA A 225 4.88 6.40 25.70
CA ALA A 225 5.73 5.28 26.09
C ALA A 225 7.16 5.36 25.51
N GLY A 226 7.55 6.49 24.90
CA GLY A 226 8.87 6.71 24.29
C GLY A 226 9.10 5.97 22.96
N ARG A 227 8.09 5.25 22.43
CA ARG A 227 8.19 4.56 21.13
C ARG A 227 7.78 5.50 20.01
N ARG A 228 8.40 5.40 18.83
CA ARG A 228 7.96 6.16 17.65
C ARG A 228 6.76 5.48 17.01
N ALA A 229 5.79 6.26 16.56
CA ALA A 229 4.64 5.78 15.81
C ALA A 229 4.28 6.75 14.67
N LEU A 230 3.74 6.18 13.59
CA LEU A 230 3.15 6.92 12.49
C LEU A 230 1.69 7.20 12.80
N PHE A 231 1.32 8.48 12.74
CA PHE A 231 -0.05 8.94 12.91
C PHE A 231 -0.55 9.45 11.58
N LEU A 232 -1.72 8.97 11.15
CA LEU A 232 -2.44 9.49 9.99
C LEU A 232 -3.80 9.96 10.48
N ARG A 233 -4.30 11.08 9.95
CA ARG A 233 -5.66 11.57 10.20
C ARG A 233 -6.26 12.15 8.93
N THR A 234 -7.57 11.98 8.79
CA THR A 234 -8.34 12.61 7.73
C THR A 234 -9.74 12.94 8.18
N SER A 235 -10.33 13.95 7.56
CA SER A 235 -11.74 14.31 7.72
C SER A 235 -12.65 13.77 6.60
N ASP A 236 -12.11 12.91 5.72
CA ASP A 236 -12.89 12.16 4.72
C ASP A 236 -12.28 10.76 4.54
N ALA A 237 -12.63 9.88 5.49
CA ALA A 237 -12.19 8.49 5.53
C ALA A 237 -12.59 7.75 4.25
N GLY A 238 -13.82 7.96 3.78
CA GLY A 238 -14.33 7.36 2.56
C GLY A 238 -13.46 7.65 1.33
N ALA A 239 -13.08 8.91 1.13
CA ALA A 239 -12.22 9.29 0.03
C ALA A 239 -10.80 8.68 0.14
N VAL A 240 -10.22 8.60 1.34
CA VAL A 240 -8.93 7.92 1.55
C VAL A 240 -9.04 6.41 1.28
N LEU A 241 -10.09 5.75 1.76
CA LEU A 241 -10.30 4.31 1.55
C LEU A 241 -10.54 3.97 0.07
N ARG A 242 -11.27 4.82 -0.66
CA ARG A 242 -11.42 4.71 -2.12
C ARG A 242 -10.10 4.94 -2.86
N PHE A 243 -9.34 5.96 -2.48
CA PHE A 243 -8.03 6.27 -3.06
C PHE A 243 -7.07 5.08 -2.94
N LEU A 244 -7.04 4.44 -1.77
CA LEU A 244 -6.19 3.27 -1.46
C LEU A 244 -6.76 1.93 -1.94
N GLU A 245 -7.96 1.91 -2.54
CA GLU A 245 -8.65 0.67 -2.94
C GLU A 245 -8.92 -0.31 -1.79
N ILE A 246 -9.12 0.20 -0.57
CA ILE A 246 -9.39 -0.64 0.61
C ILE A 246 -10.88 -1.02 0.66
N TYR A 247 -11.77 -0.04 0.57
CA TYR A 247 -13.21 -0.28 0.54
C TYR A 247 -13.96 0.91 -0.07
N PRO A 248 -14.66 0.73 -1.20
CA PRO A 248 -15.15 1.87 -1.98
C PRO A 248 -16.48 2.46 -1.49
N LYS A 249 -17.20 1.74 -0.62
CA LYS A 249 -18.59 2.05 -0.26
C LYS A 249 -18.76 2.94 0.96
N ILE A 250 -17.67 3.30 1.65
CA ILE A 250 -17.73 4.26 2.76
C ILE A 250 -17.66 5.68 2.19
N GLU A 251 -18.56 6.56 2.63
CA GLU A 251 -18.56 7.99 2.32
C GLU A 251 -18.37 8.83 3.59
N GLY A 252 -17.56 9.89 3.47
CA GLY A 252 -17.27 10.83 4.55
C GLY A 252 -16.53 10.21 5.72
N GLY A 253 -16.76 10.77 6.90
CA GLY A 253 -16.23 10.32 8.18
C GLY A 253 -14.84 10.82 8.53
N ASP A 254 -14.59 10.98 9.82
CA ASP A 254 -13.27 11.31 10.37
C ASP A 254 -12.51 10.01 10.67
N MET A 255 -11.28 9.88 10.20
CA MET A 255 -10.43 8.71 10.45
C MET A 255 -9.11 9.10 11.07
N TRP A 256 -8.62 8.27 11.99
CA TRP A 256 -7.22 8.27 12.39
C TRP A 256 -6.66 6.85 12.39
N VAL A 257 -5.36 6.76 12.12
CA VAL A 257 -4.57 5.53 12.17
C VAL A 257 -3.31 5.80 12.97
N VAL A 258 -2.94 4.86 13.85
CA VAL A 258 -1.63 4.82 14.48
C VAL A 258 -0.99 3.47 14.14
N VAL A 259 0.26 3.48 13.69
CA VAL A 259 0.98 2.24 13.34
C VAL A 259 2.46 2.33 13.67
N ASP A 260 3.04 1.22 14.06
CA ASP A 260 4.48 1.08 14.24
C ASP A 260 5.23 1.43 12.93
N PRO A 261 6.31 2.22 12.99
CA PRO A 261 7.08 2.57 11.80
C PRO A 261 7.78 1.32 11.22
N PRO A 262 8.12 1.33 9.92
CA PRO A 262 8.90 0.26 9.32
C PRO A 262 10.24 0.08 10.04
N ARG A 263 10.61 -1.17 10.30
CA ARG A 263 11.91 -1.54 10.92
C ARG A 263 12.91 -2.11 9.92
N GLY A 264 12.51 -2.26 8.65
CA GLY A 264 13.34 -2.78 7.56
C GLY A 264 13.63 -4.27 7.61
N ASP A 265 12.94 -5.00 8.47
CA ASP A 265 12.89 -6.45 8.54
C ASP A 265 11.44 -6.94 8.29
N SER A 266 11.21 -8.24 8.44
CA SER A 266 9.87 -8.83 8.38
C SER A 266 9.11 -8.79 9.70
N SER A 267 9.52 -7.94 10.67
CA SER A 267 8.86 -7.90 11.97
C SER A 267 7.43 -7.39 11.84
N PRO A 268 6.49 -7.94 12.62
CA PRO A 268 5.12 -7.47 12.63
C PRO A 268 5.03 -6.00 13.08
N GLN A 269 4.21 -5.22 12.38
CA GLN A 269 3.87 -3.86 12.75
C GLN A 269 2.46 -3.84 13.31
N GLU A 270 2.33 -3.40 14.56
CA GLU A 270 1.03 -3.25 15.19
C GLU A 270 0.45 -1.87 14.89
N GLY A 271 -0.87 -1.80 14.74
CA GLY A 271 -1.57 -0.56 14.54
C GLY A 271 -3.01 -0.59 14.99
N THR A 272 -3.62 0.58 15.03
CA THR A 272 -5.04 0.78 15.34
C THR A 272 -5.62 1.79 14.37
N VAL A 273 -6.82 1.50 13.87
CA VAL A 273 -7.61 2.41 13.04
C VAL A 273 -8.91 2.74 13.76
N ASN A 274 -9.37 3.98 13.62
CA ASN A 274 -10.69 4.41 14.04
C ASN A 274 -11.29 5.32 12.97
N ILE A 275 -12.57 5.12 12.69
CA ILE A 275 -13.39 5.95 11.81
C ILE A 275 -14.63 6.38 12.61
N ARG A 276 -15.12 7.59 12.40
CA ARG A 276 -16.35 8.12 13.01
C ARG A 276 -17.24 8.74 11.96
N ASP A 277 -18.54 8.73 12.24
CA ASP A 277 -19.56 9.50 11.52
C ASP A 277 -19.52 9.32 9.99
N PHE A 278 -19.66 8.08 9.55
CA PHE A 278 -19.56 7.70 8.14
C PHE A 278 -20.82 7.00 7.63
N VAL A 279 -20.98 6.95 6.32
CA VAL A 279 -22.10 6.28 5.64
C VAL A 279 -21.55 5.14 4.78
N VAL A 280 -22.19 3.97 4.84
CA VAL A 280 -21.97 2.91 3.85
C VAL A 280 -23.10 2.96 2.85
N ARG A 281 -22.82 3.02 1.54
CA ARG A 281 -23.84 3.03 0.47
C ARG A 281 -23.70 1.86 -0.49
N GLY A 282 -24.83 1.41 -1.05
CA GLY A 282 -24.86 0.39 -2.09
C GLY A 282 -24.27 -0.96 -1.63
N GLU A 283 -24.45 -1.30 -0.36
CA GLU A 283 -24.03 -2.61 0.18
C GLU A 283 -25.21 -3.59 0.17
N PRO A 284 -25.17 -4.66 -0.66
CA PRO A 284 -26.26 -5.64 -0.72
C PRO A 284 -26.62 -6.24 0.64
N GLY A 285 -25.61 -6.45 1.50
CA GLY A 285 -25.83 -6.92 2.87
C GLY A 285 -26.65 -5.97 3.76
N LEU A 286 -26.80 -4.70 3.37
CA LEU A 286 -27.58 -3.68 4.08
C LEU A 286 -28.96 -3.41 3.44
N GLU A 287 -29.32 -4.06 2.34
CA GLU A 287 -30.60 -3.79 1.64
C GLU A 287 -31.82 -3.97 2.56
N SER A 288 -31.79 -5.02 3.40
CA SER A 288 -32.82 -5.31 4.40
C SER A 288 -32.85 -4.33 5.58
N LEU A 289 -31.82 -3.49 5.74
CA LEU A 289 -31.65 -2.52 6.84
C LEU A 289 -31.94 -1.08 6.44
N SER A 290 -32.19 -0.84 5.14
CA SER A 290 -32.34 0.48 4.54
C SER A 290 -33.50 1.32 5.09
N ALA A 291 -34.42 0.74 5.88
CA ALA A 291 -35.58 1.45 6.46
C ALA A 291 -35.21 2.69 7.32
N ALA A 292 -33.95 2.83 7.71
CA ALA A 292 -33.45 3.88 8.59
C ALA A 292 -32.54 4.93 7.91
N ALA A 293 -32.12 4.74 6.65
CA ALA A 293 -31.31 5.71 5.92
C ALA A 293 -32.21 6.59 5.04
N ARG A 294 -32.41 7.85 5.45
CA ARG A 294 -33.09 8.88 4.65
C ARG A 294 -32.04 9.71 3.93
N ASP A 295 -32.18 9.86 2.61
CA ASP A 295 -31.39 10.84 1.87
C ASP A 295 -31.85 12.29 2.19
N SER A 296 -31.18 13.29 1.63
CA SER A 296 -31.53 14.72 1.79
C SER A 296 -32.90 15.10 1.20
N SER A 297 -33.55 14.19 0.48
CA SER A 297 -34.91 14.32 -0.07
C SER A 297 -35.98 13.54 0.71
N GLY A 298 -35.59 12.83 1.77
CA GLY A 298 -36.46 11.99 2.58
C GLY A 298 -36.76 10.62 1.95
N ARG A 299 -36.11 10.25 0.85
CA ARG A 299 -36.26 8.94 0.20
C ARG A 299 -35.32 7.92 0.84
N GLN A 300 -35.80 6.69 0.90
CA GLN A 300 -35.05 5.54 1.36
C GLN A 300 -34.10 5.09 0.24
N GLU A 301 -32.81 5.01 0.55
CA GLU A 301 -31.81 4.45 -0.37
C GLU A 301 -31.50 2.99 0.05
N PRO A 302 -31.90 1.98 -0.74
CA PRO A 302 -31.56 0.59 -0.47
C PRO A 302 -30.05 0.38 -0.38
N GLY A 303 -29.60 -0.41 0.61
CA GLY A 303 -28.18 -0.73 0.80
C GLY A 303 -27.37 0.38 1.48
N THR A 304 -28.03 1.41 2.03
CA THR A 304 -27.39 2.51 2.75
C THR A 304 -27.60 2.43 4.27
N ALA A 305 -26.54 2.68 5.05
CA ALA A 305 -26.61 2.82 6.49
C ALA A 305 -25.61 3.85 7.04
N VAL A 306 -26.01 4.55 8.11
CA VAL A 306 -25.15 5.48 8.84
C VAL A 306 -24.52 4.75 10.02
N PHE A 307 -23.23 4.97 10.25
CA PHE A 307 -22.47 4.42 11.36
C PHE A 307 -21.77 5.54 12.13
N GLN A 308 -21.81 5.43 13.46
CA GLN A 308 -21.19 6.40 14.36
C GLN A 308 -19.70 6.13 14.52
N LYS A 309 -19.28 4.87 14.49
CA LYS A 309 -17.89 4.50 14.75
C LYS A 309 -17.53 3.17 14.10
N ALA A 310 -16.29 3.06 13.63
CA ALA A 310 -15.62 1.81 13.34
C ALA A 310 -14.24 1.83 14.00
N GLN A 311 -13.76 0.70 14.50
CA GLN A 311 -12.38 0.58 14.96
C GLN A 311 -11.86 -0.84 14.77
N ALA A 312 -10.54 -0.97 14.68
CA ALA A 312 -9.88 -2.25 14.72
C ALA A 312 -8.43 -2.08 15.18
N LYS A 313 -7.90 -3.11 15.85
CA LYS A 313 -6.46 -3.33 15.91
C LYS A 313 -6.05 -4.14 14.68
N PHE A 314 -4.85 -3.93 14.20
CA PHE A 314 -4.32 -4.73 13.11
C PHE A 314 -2.84 -5.02 13.31
N ILE A 315 -2.41 -6.15 12.73
CA ILE A 315 -1.01 -6.54 12.66
C ILE A 315 -0.68 -6.67 11.18
N ARG A 316 0.27 -5.87 10.71
CA ARG A 316 0.81 -5.95 9.36
C ARG A 316 2.09 -6.76 9.36
N THR A 317 2.17 -7.74 8.49
CA THR A 317 3.40 -8.46 8.12
C THR A 317 3.61 -8.30 6.60
N PRO A 318 4.79 -8.61 6.05
CA PRO A 318 4.98 -8.56 4.59
C PRO A 318 3.94 -9.43 3.86
N GLY A 319 3.13 -8.81 3.01
CA GLY A 319 2.09 -9.48 2.23
C GLY A 319 0.79 -9.82 2.98
N SER A 320 0.63 -9.47 4.26
CA SER A 320 -0.59 -9.80 5.01
C SER A 320 -0.98 -8.76 6.06
N VAL A 321 -2.28 -8.62 6.30
CA VAL A 321 -2.85 -7.83 7.40
C VAL A 321 -3.82 -8.70 8.18
N THR A 322 -3.57 -8.86 9.48
CA THR A 322 -4.50 -9.51 10.41
C THR A 322 -5.27 -8.45 11.19
N ILE A 323 -6.59 -8.49 11.11
CA ILE A 323 -7.53 -7.63 11.83
C ILE A 323 -7.92 -8.32 13.14
N ARG A 324 -7.87 -7.58 14.25
CA ARG A 324 -8.27 -8.02 15.58
C ARG A 324 -9.20 -7.02 16.24
N GLU A 325 -10.17 -7.51 17.00
CA GLU A 325 -11.10 -6.69 17.77
C GLU A 325 -11.80 -5.64 16.89
N GLY A 326 -12.09 -5.99 15.64
CA GLY A 326 -12.80 -5.13 14.72
C GLY A 326 -14.24 -4.94 15.18
N ALA A 327 -14.70 -3.69 15.23
CA ALA A 327 -16.05 -3.36 15.63
C ALA A 327 -16.58 -2.13 14.89
N ILE A 328 -17.82 -2.20 14.45
CA ILE A 328 -18.57 -1.13 13.79
C ILE A 328 -19.87 -0.91 14.58
N TRP A 329 -20.23 0.34 14.80
CA TRP A 329 -21.38 0.77 15.58
C TRP A 329 -22.22 1.77 14.83
N GLY A 330 -23.54 1.53 14.79
CA GLY A 330 -24.51 2.46 14.26
C GLY A 330 -25.89 2.24 14.89
N PRO A 331 -26.83 3.18 14.66
CA PRO A 331 -28.19 3.10 15.19
C PRO A 331 -28.97 1.89 14.66
N VAL A 332 -28.59 1.37 13.50
CA VAL A 332 -29.29 0.28 12.81
C VAL A 332 -28.69 -1.09 13.05
N ALA A 333 -27.39 -1.13 13.37
CA ALA A 333 -26.63 -2.36 13.49
C ALA A 333 -25.28 -2.15 14.19
N GLY A 334 -24.80 -3.20 14.85
CA GLY A 334 -23.40 -3.39 15.22
C GLY A 334 -22.80 -4.57 14.47
N VAL A 335 -21.50 -4.52 14.20
CA VAL A 335 -20.74 -5.61 13.58
C VAL A 335 -19.45 -5.82 14.36
N THR A 336 -19.08 -7.06 14.63
CA THR A 336 -17.71 -7.43 15.00
C THR A 336 -17.03 -8.19 13.88
N VAL A 337 -15.72 -8.03 13.73
CA VAL A 337 -14.93 -8.74 12.72
C VAL A 337 -13.51 -9.03 13.20
N ASP A 338 -13.06 -10.25 12.94
CA ASP A 338 -11.68 -10.69 13.10
C ASP A 338 -11.30 -11.52 11.87
N GLY A 339 -10.04 -11.47 11.46
CA GLY A 339 -9.60 -12.22 10.28
C GLY A 339 -8.28 -11.77 9.69
N THR A 340 -7.98 -12.31 8.52
CA THR A 340 -6.75 -12.04 7.80
C THR A 340 -7.04 -11.75 6.33
N ILE A 341 -6.31 -10.76 5.80
CA ILE A 341 -6.22 -10.43 4.38
C ILE A 341 -4.80 -10.81 3.96
N ASP A 342 -4.67 -11.76 3.04
CA ASP A 342 -3.40 -12.21 2.48
C ASP A 342 -3.27 -11.68 1.05
N PHE A 343 -2.49 -10.62 0.89
CA PHE A 343 -2.23 -9.99 -0.41
C PHE A 343 -1.28 -10.81 -1.27
N ALA A 344 -0.43 -11.66 -0.67
CA ALA A 344 0.47 -12.53 -1.42
C ALA A 344 -0.30 -13.71 -2.03
N ALA A 345 -1.28 -14.26 -1.31
CA ALA A 345 -2.15 -15.31 -1.79
C ALA A 345 -3.41 -14.80 -2.52
N GLU A 346 -3.68 -13.49 -2.49
CA GLU A 346 -4.90 -12.83 -2.96
C GLU A 346 -6.18 -13.44 -2.33
N ARG A 347 -6.13 -13.69 -1.01
CA ARG A 347 -7.22 -14.33 -0.26
C ARG A 347 -7.65 -13.52 0.95
N ILE A 348 -8.91 -13.68 1.32
CA ILE A 348 -9.49 -13.14 2.53
C ILE A 348 -10.14 -14.24 3.35
N SER A 349 -10.03 -14.13 4.66
CA SER A 349 -10.74 -14.97 5.63
C SER A 349 -11.11 -14.11 6.82
N MET A 350 -12.39 -13.80 6.96
CA MET A 350 -12.93 -12.99 8.04
C MET A 350 -14.13 -13.68 8.65
N ARG A 351 -14.29 -13.52 9.96
CA ARG A 351 -15.46 -13.98 10.69
C ARG A 351 -15.96 -12.87 11.59
N GLY A 352 -17.26 -12.87 11.84
CA GLY A 352 -17.87 -11.80 12.59
C GLY A 352 -19.26 -12.11 13.09
N THR A 353 -19.81 -11.17 13.84
CA THR A 353 -21.17 -11.21 14.34
C THR A 353 -21.87 -9.92 13.97
N TYR A 354 -22.99 -10.04 13.26
CA TYR A 354 -23.90 -8.95 12.97
C TYR A 354 -25.00 -8.87 14.04
N VAL A 355 -25.23 -7.69 14.60
CA VAL A 355 -26.22 -7.45 15.66
C VAL A 355 -27.16 -6.33 15.21
N PRO A 356 -28.42 -6.62 14.87
CA PRO A 356 -29.42 -5.61 14.51
C PRO A 356 -29.75 -4.64 15.66
N ALA A 357 -30.27 -3.45 15.34
CA ALA A 357 -30.66 -2.40 16.30
C ALA A 357 -31.54 -2.88 17.47
N TYR A 358 -32.52 -3.74 17.21
CA TYR A 358 -33.39 -4.30 18.25
C TYR A 358 -32.63 -5.19 19.26
N GLY A 359 -31.45 -5.72 18.87
CA GLY A 359 -30.53 -6.43 19.77
C GLY A 359 -29.55 -5.51 20.51
N LEU A 360 -29.50 -4.21 20.20
CA LEU A 360 -28.58 -3.24 20.82
C LEU A 360 -29.09 -2.67 22.15
N ASN A 361 -30.39 -2.77 22.44
CA ASN A 361 -31.04 -2.10 23.58
C ASN A 361 -30.55 -2.60 24.96
N ASN A 362 -29.94 -3.79 25.03
CA ASN A 362 -29.42 -4.39 26.27
C ASN A 362 -27.89 -4.55 26.31
N LEU A 363 -27.16 -4.23 25.23
CA LEU A 363 -25.79 -4.74 25.03
C LEU A 363 -24.67 -3.76 25.40
N PHE A 364 -24.91 -2.44 25.32
CA PHE A 364 -23.79 -1.48 25.32
C PHE A 364 -23.86 -0.36 26.35
N SER A 365 -24.90 -0.32 27.20
CA SER A 365 -25.05 0.69 28.25
C SER A 365 -24.06 0.51 29.43
N LYS A 366 -23.25 -0.56 29.48
CA LYS A 366 -22.45 -0.91 30.67
C LYS A 366 -21.02 -1.42 30.49
N VAL A 367 -20.46 -1.65 29.28
CA VAL A 367 -19.08 -2.21 29.18
C VAL A 367 -18.28 -1.67 27.97
N PRO A 368 -17.06 -1.11 28.16
CA PRO A 368 -16.17 -0.66 27.07
C PRO A 368 -15.23 -1.75 26.51
N VAL A 369 -15.38 -3.02 26.89
CA VAL A 369 -14.43 -4.11 26.56
C VAL A 369 -15.04 -5.08 25.54
N ILE A 370 -14.34 -5.21 24.41
CA ILE A 370 -14.80 -5.83 23.15
C ILE A 370 -14.81 -7.38 23.18
N GLY A 371 -14.19 -8.00 24.18
CA GLY A 371 -14.00 -9.46 24.24
C GLY A 371 -15.24 -10.32 24.54
N MET A 372 -16.37 -9.75 24.95
CA MET A 372 -17.57 -10.53 25.33
C MET A 372 -18.57 -10.77 24.20
N LEU A 373 -18.36 -10.20 23.01
CA LEU A 373 -19.23 -10.50 21.86
C LEU A 373 -18.95 -11.91 21.28
N LEU A 374 -17.80 -12.49 21.63
CA LEU A 374 -17.39 -13.86 21.30
C LEU A 374 -17.53 -14.83 22.49
N GLY A 375 -18.02 -14.38 23.65
CA GLY A 375 -18.08 -15.20 24.87
C GLY A 375 -19.17 -14.72 25.80
N GLY A 376 -20.28 -15.48 25.83
CA GLY A 376 -21.51 -15.15 26.55
C GLY A 376 -21.27 -14.74 28.01
N GLY A 377 -21.57 -13.47 28.32
CA GLY A 377 -21.83 -13.03 29.67
C GLY A 377 -23.17 -13.55 30.20
N PRO A 378 -23.44 -13.47 31.51
CA PRO A 378 -24.52 -14.20 32.19
C PRO A 378 -25.95 -13.73 31.87
N ASN A 379 -26.13 -12.72 31.01
CA ASN A 379 -27.44 -12.14 30.75
C ASN A 379 -27.95 -12.59 29.38
N GLU A 380 -29.01 -13.40 29.42
CA GLU A 380 -29.81 -13.87 28.28
C GLU A 380 -30.24 -12.72 27.36
N GLY A 381 -30.27 -13.01 26.05
CA GLY A 381 -31.02 -12.20 25.08
C GLY A 381 -30.25 -11.63 23.88
N LEU A 382 -29.03 -12.08 23.58
CA LEU A 382 -28.30 -11.54 22.44
C LEU A 382 -28.57 -12.26 21.11
N VAL A 383 -29.46 -11.68 20.30
CA VAL A 383 -29.74 -12.09 18.92
C VAL A 383 -28.65 -11.52 18.01
N GLY A 384 -27.65 -12.34 17.69
CA GLY A 384 -26.56 -12.01 16.77
C GLY A 384 -26.42 -13.08 15.69
N VAL A 385 -26.22 -12.66 14.45
CA VAL A 385 -26.04 -13.55 13.31
C VAL A 385 -24.55 -13.65 13.02
N THR A 386 -23.95 -14.83 13.19
CA THR A 386 -22.55 -15.04 12.85
C THR A 386 -22.38 -15.23 11.35
N PHE A 387 -21.30 -14.69 10.82
CA PHE A 387 -20.97 -14.78 9.40
C PHE A 387 -19.48 -15.06 9.20
N GLU A 388 -19.17 -15.58 8.03
CA GLU A 388 -17.84 -15.81 7.51
C GLU A 388 -17.76 -15.24 6.09
N VAL A 389 -16.67 -14.52 5.79
CA VAL A 389 -16.32 -14.06 4.45
C VAL A 389 -14.97 -14.70 4.10
N ALA A 390 -14.97 -15.65 3.18
CA ALA A 390 -13.78 -16.39 2.81
C ALA A 390 -13.67 -16.61 1.30
N GLY A 391 -12.44 -16.60 0.77
CA GLY A 391 -12.17 -16.92 -0.64
C GLY A 391 -11.17 -15.98 -1.31
N PRO A 392 -11.12 -16.00 -2.66
CA PRO A 392 -10.32 -15.04 -3.44
C PRO A 392 -10.79 -13.61 -3.18
N MET A 393 -9.87 -12.66 -3.09
CA MET A 393 -10.19 -11.24 -2.85
C MET A 393 -11.05 -10.62 -3.97
N SER A 394 -10.96 -11.14 -5.19
CA SER A 394 -11.77 -10.70 -6.34
C SER A 394 -13.25 -11.09 -6.25
N GLY A 395 -13.61 -12.02 -5.37
CA GLY A 395 -14.97 -12.51 -5.22
C GLY A 395 -15.12 -13.44 -4.01
N PRO A 396 -15.05 -12.92 -2.77
CA PRO A 396 -15.18 -13.74 -1.59
C PRO A 396 -16.61 -14.26 -1.41
N THR A 397 -16.76 -15.41 -0.78
CA THR A 397 -18.08 -15.99 -0.46
C THR A 397 -18.49 -15.60 0.95
N LEU A 398 -19.69 -15.04 1.09
CA LEU A 398 -20.33 -14.78 2.38
C LEU A 398 -21.16 -16.00 2.80
N ARG A 399 -20.88 -16.52 3.99
CA ARG A 399 -21.64 -17.59 4.64
C ARG A 399 -22.22 -17.05 5.92
N VAL A 400 -23.50 -17.32 6.16
CA VAL A 400 -24.22 -16.85 7.34
C VAL A 400 -24.75 -18.07 8.10
N ASN A 401 -24.61 -18.08 9.42
CA ASN A 401 -25.19 -19.13 10.27
C ASN A 401 -26.45 -18.60 10.98
N PRO A 402 -27.64 -18.76 10.40
CA PRO A 402 -28.87 -18.21 10.97
C PRO A 402 -29.25 -18.84 12.33
N LEU A 403 -28.79 -20.07 12.63
CA LEU A 403 -29.06 -20.73 13.90
C LEU A 403 -28.33 -20.07 15.08
N SER A 404 -27.30 -19.26 14.82
CA SER A 404 -26.60 -18.51 15.87
C SER A 404 -27.48 -17.44 16.52
N ALA A 405 -28.53 -16.98 15.82
CA ALA A 405 -29.45 -15.95 16.30
C ALA A 405 -30.28 -16.39 17.52
N VAL A 406 -30.41 -17.71 17.74
CA VAL A 406 -31.34 -18.31 18.73
C VAL A 406 -30.61 -19.11 19.82
N ALA A 407 -29.28 -19.25 19.74
CA ALA A 407 -28.53 -20.09 20.66
C ALA A 407 -28.27 -19.41 22.03
N PRO A 408 -28.67 -20.02 23.17
CA PRO A 408 -28.23 -19.62 24.50
C PRO A 408 -26.70 -19.63 24.59
N GLY A 409 -26.11 -18.66 25.31
CA GLY A 409 -24.67 -18.38 25.27
C GLY A 409 -23.74 -19.58 25.54
N PHE A 410 -24.20 -20.61 26.27
CA PHE A 410 -23.41 -21.79 26.59
C PHE A 410 -23.30 -22.82 25.44
N LEU A 411 -24.17 -22.79 24.41
CA LEU A 411 -24.16 -23.76 23.30
C LEU A 411 -23.38 -23.26 22.06
N ARG A 412 -23.02 -21.96 21.98
CA ARG A 412 -22.42 -21.36 20.78
C ARG A 412 -21.08 -21.99 20.37
N LYS A 413 -20.25 -22.40 21.34
CA LYS A 413 -18.96 -23.07 21.08
C LYS A 413 -19.08 -24.40 20.32
N MET A 414 -20.28 -24.99 20.26
CA MET A 414 -20.51 -26.21 19.48
C MET A 414 -20.90 -25.96 18.02
N PHE A 415 -21.28 -24.72 17.68
CA PHE A 415 -21.77 -24.32 16.34
C PHE A 415 -20.88 -23.28 15.64
N GLU A 416 -19.78 -22.88 16.28
CA GLU A 416 -18.71 -22.15 15.61
C GLU A 416 -18.03 -23.06 14.58
N PHE A 417 -17.72 -22.53 13.39
CA PHE A 417 -16.98 -23.26 12.36
C PHE A 417 -15.62 -23.67 12.94
N ARG A 418 -15.41 -24.98 13.09
CA ARG A 418 -14.12 -25.55 13.51
C ARG A 418 -13.14 -25.56 12.34
N ASP A 419 -11.87 -25.25 12.62
CA ASP A 419 -10.75 -25.40 11.69
C ASP A 419 -10.69 -26.81 11.12
N SER A 420 -10.50 -26.94 9.81
CA SER A 420 -10.25 -28.23 9.14
C SER A 420 -8.76 -28.64 9.17
N SER A 421 -7.92 -28.02 10.01
CA SER A 421 -6.49 -28.32 10.12
C SER A 421 -6.11 -29.12 11.37
N ASP A 422 -7.06 -29.48 12.23
CA ASP A 422 -6.77 -30.28 13.43
C ASP A 422 -6.97 -31.78 13.15
N THR A 423 -6.00 -32.38 12.44
CA THR A 423 -5.87 -33.84 12.43
C THR A 423 -4.95 -34.23 13.60
N PRO A 424 -5.41 -35.02 14.58
CA PRO A 424 -4.55 -35.46 15.68
C PRO A 424 -3.42 -36.35 15.13
N PRO A 425 -2.21 -36.31 15.71
CA PRO A 425 -1.18 -37.28 15.34
C PRO A 425 -1.68 -38.69 15.67
N VAL A 426 -1.52 -39.59 14.69
CA VAL A 426 -1.74 -41.02 14.88
C VAL A 426 -0.68 -41.55 15.86
N ARG A 427 -1.18 -42.34 16.81
CA ARG A 427 -0.53 -42.85 18.04
C ARG A 427 0.96 -43.16 17.97
#